data_AF-A0A3D4R3X8-F1
#
_entry.id   AF-A0A3D4R3X8-F1
#
_cell.length_a   1.000
_cell.length_b   1.000
_cell.length_c   1.000
_cell.angle_alpha   90.00
_cell.angle_beta   90.00
_cell.angle_gamma   90.00
#
_symmetry.space_group_name_H-M   'P 1'
#
loop_
_entity.id
_entity.type
_entity.pdbx_description
1 polymer ?
#
loop_
_entity_poly.entity_id
_entity_poly.type
_entity_poly.pdbx_seq_one_letter_code
_entity_poly.pdbx_strand_id
1 'polypeptide(L)'
;MKHNGIIATEGFPFIILSLLFTGLAAFFGVAWLAIVLAFLTVFIISFFRNPERSFQDEAKLVICPADGKIIKIEDVDGQGAITGRFKKISIFMNVFNVHVNRA
;
A
#
# COMPACT_ATOMS: atom_id res chain seq x y z
N MET A 1 2.67 -7.10 12.78
CA MET A 1 3.43 -6.04 13.48
C MET A 1 2.49 -4.86 13.67
N LYS A 2 2.48 -4.20 14.84
CA LYS A 2 1.63 -3.02 15.07
C LYS A 2 2.17 -1.85 14.23
N HIS A 3 1.63 -1.66 13.02
CA HIS A 3 1.98 -0.53 12.16
C HIS A 3 1.29 0.74 12.68
N ASN A 4 1.86 1.34 13.74
CA ASN A 4 1.33 2.52 14.43
C ASN A 4 1.74 3.86 13.77
N GLY A 5 2.20 3.84 12.52
CA GLY A 5 2.67 5.03 11.81
C GLY A 5 1.75 5.41 10.66
N ILE A 6 1.63 6.71 10.37
CA ILE A 6 0.85 7.26 9.25
C ILE A 6 1.41 6.80 7.88
N ILE A 7 2.67 6.37 7.84
CA ILE A 7 3.37 5.88 6.65
C ILE A 7 3.89 4.46 6.91
N ALA A 8 3.81 3.60 5.90
CA ALA A 8 4.40 2.27 5.95
C ALA A 8 5.93 2.35 6.09
N THR A 9 6.51 1.50 6.95
CA THR A 9 7.95 1.49 7.25
C THR A 9 8.81 1.27 6.01
N GLU A 10 8.29 0.51 5.05
CA GLU A 10 8.90 0.16 3.78
C GLU A 10 8.92 1.34 2.80
N GLY A 11 8.10 2.37 3.04
CA GLY A 11 8.01 3.57 2.21
C GLY A 11 9.14 4.57 2.45
N PHE A 12 9.76 4.57 3.63
CA PHE A 12 10.77 5.58 4.00
C PHE A 12 11.96 5.66 3.04
N PRO A 13 12.59 4.55 2.59
CA PRO A 13 13.69 4.61 1.63
C PRO A 13 13.31 5.33 0.33
N PHE A 14 12.11 5.05 -0.19
CA PHE A 14 11.61 5.67 -1.43
C PHE A 14 11.27 7.15 -1.25
N ILE A 15 10.64 7.49 -0.13
CA ILE A 15 10.28 8.88 0.21
C ILE A 15 11.56 9.71 0.35
N ILE A 16 12.54 9.25 1.14
CA ILE A 16 13.81 9.95 1.36
C ILE A 16 14.56 10.15 0.04
N LEU A 17 14.66 9.09 -0.78
CA LEU A 17 15.33 9.18 -2.08
C LEU A 17 14.63 10.18 -3.01
N SER A 18 13.30 10.16 -3.08
CA SER A 18 12.54 11.09 -3.92
C SER A 18 12.66 12.54 -3.45
N LEU A 19 12.68 12.77 -2.13
CA LEU A 19 12.89 14.09 -1.54
C LEU A 19 14.29 14.62 -1.83
N LEU A 20 15.32 13.77 -1.77
CA LEU A 20 16.70 14.13 -2.10
C LEU A 20 16.80 14.63 -3.54
N PHE A 21 16.25 13.89 -4.51
CA PHE A 21 16.29 14.30 -5.91
C PHE A 21 15.47 15.58 -6.17
N THR A 22 14.30 15.70 -5.54
CA THR A 22 13.49 16.93 -5.61
C THR A 22 14.26 18.14 -5.09
N GLY A 23 14.90 18.00 -3.93
CA GLY A 23 15.72 19.05 -3.32
C GLY A 23 16.94 19.41 -4.16
N LEU A 24 17.61 18.41 -4.77
CA LEU A 24 18.76 18.64 -5.65
C LEU A 24 18.36 19.41 -6.92
N ALA A 25 17.26 19.04 -7.56
CA ALA A 25 16.74 19.75 -8.73
C ALA A 25 16.36 21.20 -8.40
N ALA A 26 15.74 21.42 -7.23
CA ALA A 26 15.42 22.75 -6.74
C ALA A 26 16.68 23.58 -6.43
N PHE A 27 17.69 22.96 -5.81
CA PHE A 27 18.96 23.60 -5.46
C PHE A 27 19.74 24.09 -6.69
N PHE A 28 19.77 23.30 -7.77
CA PHE A 28 20.38 23.70 -9.04
C PHE A 28 19.50 24.64 -9.89
N GLY A 29 18.33 25.06 -9.39
CA GLY A 29 17.45 26.00 -10.09
C GLY A 29 16.72 25.41 -11.30
N VAL A 30 16.67 24.08 -11.45
CA VAL A 30 15.97 23.41 -12.56
C VAL A 30 14.48 23.30 -12.24
N ALA A 31 13.78 24.42 -12.32
CA ALA A 31 12.41 24.58 -11.81
C ALA A 31 11.41 23.55 -12.37
N TRP A 32 11.41 23.29 -13.68
CA TRP A 32 10.47 22.34 -14.28
C TRP A 32 10.67 20.92 -13.76
N LEU A 33 11.93 20.50 -13.58
CA LEU A 33 12.29 19.18 -13.07
C LEU A 33 11.93 19.07 -11.59
N ALA A 34 12.22 20.11 -10.80
CA ALA A 34 11.86 20.16 -9.39
C ALA A 34 10.34 20.01 -9.18
N ILE A 35 9.52 20.66 -10.02
CA ILE A 35 8.06 20.53 -9.98
C ILE A 35 7.61 19.09 -10.27
N VAL A 36 8.13 18.47 -11.33
CA VAL A 36 7.79 17.09 -11.70
C VAL A 36 8.18 16.11 -10.59
N LEU A 37 9.39 16.26 -10.03
CA LEU A 37 9.88 15.43 -8.93
C LEU A 37 9.08 15.66 -7.64
N ALA A 38 8.67 16.90 -7.36
CA ALA A 38 7.80 17.18 -6.21
C ALA A 38 6.45 16.47 -6.32
N PHE A 39 5.80 16.49 -7.49
CA PHE A 39 4.57 15.73 -7.72
C PHE A 39 4.79 14.23 -7.53
N LEU A 40 5.91 13.70 -8.02
CA LEU A 40 6.27 12.30 -7.84
C LEU A 40 6.50 11.96 -6.37
N THR A 41 7.19 12.81 -5.61
CA THR A 41 7.38 12.64 -4.17
C THR A 41 6.05 12.63 -3.42
N VAL A 42 5.13 13.55 -3.73
CA VAL A 42 3.78 13.57 -3.16
C VAL A 42 3.04 12.27 -3.48
N PHE A 43 3.15 11.78 -4.72
CA PHE A 43 2.56 10.50 -5.12
C PHE A 43 3.15 9.33 -4.34
N ILE A 44 4.47 9.25 -4.16
CA ILE A 44 5.14 8.20 -3.39
C ILE A 44 4.68 8.22 -1.92
N ILE A 45 4.59 9.41 -1.31
CA ILE A 45 4.06 9.56 0.06
C ILE A 45 2.61 9.05 0.11
N SER A 46 1.78 9.40 -0.87
CA SER A 46 0.38 8.96 -0.95
C SER A 46 0.25 7.44 -1.17
N PHE A 47 1.17 6.81 -1.91
CA PHE A 47 1.20 5.38 -2.18
C PHE A 47 1.50 4.55 -0.92
N PHE A 48 2.45 5.01 -0.11
CA PHE A 48 2.86 4.37 1.15
C PHE A 48 2.07 4.83 2.39
N ARG A 49 0.99 5.60 2.21
CA ARG A 49 0.14 6.04 3.32
C ARG A 49 -0.47 4.84 4.04
N ASN A 50 -0.53 4.90 5.36
CA ASN A 50 -1.02 3.83 6.24
C ASN A 50 -2.08 4.39 7.22
N PRO A 51 -3.29 4.73 6.76
CA PRO A 51 -4.33 5.30 7.61
C PRO A 51 -4.83 4.27 8.63
N GLU A 52 -5.08 4.71 9.86
CA GLU A 52 -5.70 3.88 10.89
C GLU A 52 -7.08 3.39 10.43
N ARG A 53 -7.42 2.15 10.81
CA ARG A 53 -8.73 1.55 10.52
C ARG A 53 -9.32 1.00 11.80
N SER A 54 -10.52 1.45 12.12
CA SER A 54 -11.34 0.88 13.18
C SER A 54 -12.33 -0.11 12.60
N PHE A 55 -12.50 -1.24 13.26
CA PHE A 55 -13.56 -2.21 12.99
C PHE A 55 -14.15 -2.68 14.31
N GLN A 56 -15.39 -3.16 14.28
CA GLN A 56 -16.00 -3.77 15.46
C GLN A 56 -15.53 -5.22 15.53
N ASP A 57 -15.00 -5.62 16.68
CA ASP A 57 -14.60 -7.02 16.91
C ASP A 57 -15.85 -7.87 17.13
N GLU A 58 -16.20 -8.64 16.10
CA GLU A 58 -17.30 -9.60 16.14
C GLU A 58 -16.79 -11.03 16.00
N ALA A 59 -17.47 -11.97 16.65
CA ALA A 59 -17.13 -13.38 16.54
C ALA A 59 -17.27 -13.85 15.08
N LYS A 60 -16.19 -14.44 14.54
CA LYS A 60 -16.09 -14.95 13.16
C LYS A 60 -16.06 -13.87 12.06
N LEU A 61 -15.74 -12.61 12.38
CA LEU A 61 -15.55 -11.57 11.37
C LEU A 61 -14.27 -11.82 10.55
N VAL A 62 -14.40 -11.77 9.23
CA VAL A 62 -13.25 -11.78 8.30
C VAL A 62 -13.20 -10.41 7.63
N ILE A 63 -12.08 -9.71 7.83
CA ILE A 63 -11.89 -8.35 7.32
C ILE A 63 -11.04 -8.40 6.05
N CYS A 64 -11.35 -7.49 5.12
CA CYS A 64 -10.56 -7.34 3.92
C CYS A 64 -9.13 -6.92 4.28
N PRO A 65 -8.09 -7.65 3.80
CA PRO A 65 -6.73 -7.43 4.24
C PRO A 65 -6.07 -6.21 3.54
N ALA A 66 -6.59 -5.77 2.40
CA ALA A 66 -6.05 -4.66 1.63
C ALA A 66 -7.16 -3.86 0.91
N ASP A 67 -6.84 -2.64 0.49
CA ASP A 67 -7.72 -1.85 -0.38
C ASP A 67 -7.64 -2.32 -1.82
N GLY A 68 -8.79 -2.41 -2.49
CA GLY A 68 -8.80 -2.69 -3.91
C GLY A 68 -10.16 -3.17 -4.39
N LYS A 69 -10.16 -3.71 -5.60
CA LYS A 69 -11.34 -4.30 -6.23
C LYS A 69 -11.23 -5.82 -6.17
N ILE A 70 -12.31 -6.49 -5.75
CA ILE A 70 -12.41 -7.95 -5.92
C ILE A 70 -12.50 -8.23 -7.42
N ILE A 71 -11.53 -8.97 -7.94
CA ILE A 71 -11.46 -9.33 -9.36
C ILE A 71 -11.84 -10.79 -9.61
N LYS A 72 -11.78 -11.65 -8.60
CA LYS A 72 -12.10 -13.07 -8.73
C LYS A 72 -12.47 -13.67 -7.38
N ILE A 73 -13.49 -14.52 -7.38
CA ILE A 73 -13.83 -15.40 -6.26
C ILE A 73 -13.94 -16.80 -6.83
N GLU A 74 -13.15 -17.74 -6.30
CA GLU A 74 -13.10 -19.11 -6.81
C GLU A 74 -12.99 -20.11 -5.66
N ASP A 75 -13.56 -21.30 -5.83
CA ASP A 75 -13.27 -22.42 -4.94
C ASP A 75 -11.97 -23.09 -5.41
N VAL A 76 -11.06 -23.33 -4.49
CA VAL A 76 -9.77 -23.98 -4.75
C VAL A 76 -9.60 -25.14 -3.80
N ASP A 77 -9.12 -26.26 -4.31
CA ASP A 77 -8.67 -27.37 -3.48
C ASP A 77 -7.21 -27.12 -3.11
N GLY A 78 -6.96 -26.92 -1.82
CA GLY A 78 -5.62 -26.75 -1.29
C GLY A 78 -4.84 -28.07 -1.41
N GLN A 79 -3.78 -28.07 -2.21
CA GLN A 79 -2.83 -29.17 -2.29
C GLN A 79 -1.50 -28.70 -1.69
N GLY A 80 -1.15 -29.18 -0.49
CA GLY A 80 0.07 -28.80 0.22
C GLY A 80 -0.15 -28.51 1.70
N ALA A 81 0.41 -27.40 2.20
CA ALA A 81 0.39 -27.02 3.63
C ALA A 81 -1.01 -26.76 4.22
N ILE A 82 -2.01 -26.58 3.37
CA ILE A 82 -3.41 -26.41 3.77
C ILE A 82 -4.23 -27.39 2.92
N THR A 83 -4.90 -28.34 3.56
CA THR A 83 -5.70 -29.38 2.92
C THR A 83 -7.20 -29.09 3.02
N GLY A 84 -7.94 -29.30 1.94
CA GLY A 84 -9.38 -29.09 1.88
C GLY A 84 -9.82 -28.08 0.81
N ARG A 85 -11.12 -27.82 0.77
CA ARG A 85 -11.72 -26.89 -0.19
C ARG A 85 -11.86 -25.50 0.43
N PHE A 86 -11.28 -24.49 -0.21
CA PHE A 86 -11.24 -23.11 0.27
C PHE A 86 -11.88 -22.17 -0.73
N LYS A 87 -12.37 -21.03 -0.25
CA LYS A 87 -12.76 -19.92 -1.10
C LYS A 87 -11.60 -18.93 -1.21
N LYS A 88 -11.06 -18.77 -2.41
CA LYS A 88 -10.02 -17.81 -2.72
C LYS A 88 -10.66 -16.51 -3.22
N ILE A 89 -10.29 -15.40 -2.59
CA ILE A 89 -10.72 -14.05 -2.94
C ILE A 89 -9.50 -13.29 -3.45
N SER A 90 -9.52 -12.89 -4.72
CA SER A 90 -8.45 -12.12 -5.35
C SER A 90 -8.80 -10.64 -5.37
N ILE A 91 -7.96 -9.81 -4.75
CA ILE A 91 -8.13 -8.36 -4.66
C ILE A 91 -7.05 -7.69 -5.51
N PHE A 92 -7.46 -6.81 -6.42
CA PHE A 92 -6.57 -6.00 -7.23
C PHE A 92 -6.42 -4.61 -6.61
N MET A 93 -5.19 -4.26 -6.26
CA MET A 93 -4.80 -2.94 -5.77
C MET A 93 -4.31 -2.10 -6.95
N ASN A 94 -5.08 -1.10 -7.38
CA ASN A 94 -4.60 -0.06 -8.28
C ASN A 94 -3.63 0.89 -7.56
N VAL A 95 -2.90 1.71 -8.33
CA VAL A 95 -1.88 2.67 -7.88
C VAL A 95 -2.35 3.73 -6.87
N PHE A 96 -3.67 3.96 -6.74
CA PHE A 96 -4.24 4.94 -5.81
C PHE A 96 -4.68 4.33 -4.47
N ASN A 97 -4.70 3.00 -4.37
CA ASN A 97 -4.99 2.30 -3.13
C ASN A 97 -3.83 2.43 -2.14
N VAL A 98 -4.15 2.24 -0.86
CA VAL A 98 -3.13 2.06 0.19
C VAL A 98 -2.38 0.76 -0.09
N HIS A 99 -1.10 0.81 -0.41
CA HIS A 99 -0.27 -0.38 -0.69
C HIS A 99 0.27 -1.02 0.59
N VAL A 100 -0.63 -1.27 1.53
CA VAL A 100 -0.36 -1.98 2.78
C VAL A 100 -1.34 -3.11 2.91
N ASN A 101 -0.81 -4.33 3.13
CA ASN A 101 -1.61 -5.51 3.43
C ASN A 101 -1.60 -5.76 4.95
N ARG A 102 -2.79 -5.76 5.56
CA ARG A 102 -3.03 -6.00 6.97
C ARG A 102 -3.52 -7.45 7.13
N ALA A 103 -2.64 -8.32 7.62
CA ALA A 103 -2.94 -9.71 7.95
C ALA A 103 -2.51 -10.02 9.39
#